data_AF-A0A2U1PZK8-F1
#
_entry.id   AF-A0A2U1PZK8-F1
#
_cell.length_a   1.000
_cell.length_b   1.000
_cell.length_c   1.000
_cell.angle_alpha   90.00
_cell.angle_beta   90.00
_cell.angle_gamma   90.00
#
_symmetry.space_group_name_H-M   'P 1'
#
loop_
_entity.id
_entity.type
_entity.pdbx_description
1 polymer ?
#
loop_
_entity_poly.entity_id
_entity_poly.type
_entity_poly.pdbx_seq_one_letter_code
_entity_poly.pdbx_strand_id
1 'polypeptide(L)'
;MEIFSNTQLITITILMFIGGEVFTSMVGLLIRGFSRHSSIKQGGRVNDSMSDLGIPPNFHDQLELGTIPNPEFESSKSDIFDFGYDPEHVLDTDDLKFKSIKFLGLLVLGYLFFVQVLGVASVFVYMNVISSAKNVLKQKGIETFTFSLFTIVSTFASCGFVPTNENMMVFRKNSGLLLLLIPQILLGNTLYPSALRFSIWAIGKFTKKAETSYLLNNTKEIRFHHFLSHKHSSFLVVTVFVFIIIQFILFSSLEWSSDPLSGMNNYEKFIGAMFQTINTRHTGETIADLSTIAAASLVLIVVMMLVSLPFPYHKI
;
A
#
# COMPACT_ATOMS: atom_id res chain seq x y z
N MET A 1 7.57 -34.91 -3.76
CA MET A 1 6.50 -34.14 -3.12
C MET A 1 7.10 -33.44 -1.92
N GLU A 2 7.32 -32.13 -1.98
CA GLU A 2 7.71 -31.37 -0.80
C GLU A 2 6.43 -31.09 -0.01
N ILE A 3 6.16 -31.91 0.99
CA ILE A 3 5.09 -31.64 1.95
C ILE A 3 5.72 -30.67 2.95
N PHE A 4 5.49 -29.37 2.76
CA PHE A 4 5.95 -28.39 3.74
C PHE A 4 5.33 -28.70 5.10
N SER A 5 6.17 -28.76 6.13
CA SER A 5 5.69 -28.87 7.51
C SER A 5 4.88 -27.62 7.88
N ASN A 6 3.86 -27.78 8.73
CA ASN A 6 3.07 -26.65 9.24
C ASN A 6 3.97 -25.55 9.83
N THR A 7 5.08 -25.92 10.48
CA THR A 7 6.04 -24.95 11.03
C THR A 7 6.72 -24.14 9.93
N GLN A 8 7.11 -24.77 8.82
CA GLN A 8 7.73 -24.08 7.67
C GLN A 8 6.73 -23.10 7.04
N LEU A 9 5.48 -23.52 6.87
CA LEU A 9 4.42 -22.68 6.34
C LEU A 9 4.21 -21.43 7.21
N ILE A 10 4.21 -21.59 8.53
CA ILE A 10 4.10 -20.46 9.48
C ILE A 10 5.31 -19.53 9.38
N THR A 11 6.54 -20.08 9.29
CA THR A 11 7.75 -19.26 9.13
C THR A 11 7.71 -18.44 7.84
N ILE A 12 7.31 -19.05 6.71
CA ILE A 12 7.16 -18.36 5.44
C ILE A 12 6.06 -17.29 5.54
N THR A 13 4.95 -17.59 6.21
CA THR A 13 3.86 -16.63 6.47
C THR A 13 4.37 -15.38 7.18
N ILE A 14 5.15 -15.55 8.24
CA ILE A 14 5.73 -14.44 9.00
C ILE A 14 6.67 -13.62 8.10
N LEU A 15 7.49 -14.29 7.28
CA LEU A 15 8.39 -13.62 6.36
C LEU A 15 7.64 -12.81 5.28
N MET A 16 6.59 -13.38 4.68
CA MET A 16 5.73 -12.68 3.71
C MET A 16 5.06 -11.46 4.34
N PHE A 17 4.58 -11.59 5.58
CA PHE A 17 3.95 -10.50 6.30
C PHE A 17 4.91 -9.34 6.56
N ILE A 18 6.13 -9.64 7.04
CA ILE A 18 7.17 -8.63 7.32
C ILE A 18 7.68 -8.00 6.02
N GLY A 19 7.78 -8.78 4.94
CA GLY A 19 8.22 -8.32 3.62
C GLY A 19 7.18 -7.51 2.85
N GLY A 20 5.92 -7.50 3.28
CA GLY A 20 4.84 -6.80 2.60
C GLY A 20 5.08 -5.29 2.51
N GLU A 21 4.78 -4.71 1.35
CA GLU A 21 4.95 -3.28 1.07
C GLU A 21 4.22 -2.40 2.10
N VAL A 22 3.01 -2.81 2.50
CA VAL A 22 2.19 -2.09 3.50
C VAL A 22 2.87 -2.08 4.86
N PHE A 23 3.43 -3.22 5.29
CA PHE A 23 4.09 -3.36 6.59
C PHE A 23 5.40 -2.56 6.63
N THR A 24 6.24 -2.69 5.60
CA THR A 24 7.50 -1.95 5.50
C THR A 24 7.28 -0.44 5.43
N SER A 25 6.25 0.02 4.70
CA SER A 25 5.84 1.43 4.64
C SER A 25 5.37 1.97 6.00
N MET A 26 4.57 1.18 6.73
CA MET A 26 4.13 1.52 8.10
C MET A 26 5.32 1.65 9.06
N VAL A 27 6.24 0.67 9.07
CA VAL A 27 7.43 0.69 9.93
C VAL A 27 8.31 1.90 9.60
N GLY A 28 8.52 2.20 8.31
CA GLY A 28 9.24 3.38 7.86
C GLY A 28 8.63 4.69 8.36
N LEU A 29 7.30 4.79 8.36
CA LEU A 29 6.59 5.96 8.89
C LEU A 29 6.73 6.10 10.42
N LEU A 30 6.67 4.99 11.17
CA LEU A 30 6.84 5.01 12.62
C LEU A 30 8.27 5.39 13.03
N ILE A 31 9.29 4.85 12.35
CA ILE A 31 10.70 5.18 12.59
C ILE A 31 10.95 6.67 12.30
N ARG A 32 10.43 7.18 11.18
CA ARG A 32 10.55 8.59 10.81
C ARG A 32 9.84 9.52 11.79
N GLY A 33 8.68 9.11 12.29
CA GLY A 33 7.98 9.81 13.37
C GLY A 33 8.86 9.88 14.62
N PHE A 34 9.38 8.75 15.09
CA PHE A 34 10.17 8.67 16.31
C PHE A 34 11.48 9.48 16.25
N SER A 35 12.22 9.40 15.13
CA SER A 35 13.47 10.15 14.93
C SER A 35 13.27 11.67 14.88
N ARG A 36 12.11 12.14 14.41
CA ARG A 36 11.80 13.58 14.38
C ARG A 36 11.50 14.12 15.78
N HIS A 37 10.84 13.32 16.63
CA HIS A 37 10.58 13.67 18.03
C HIS A 37 11.87 13.72 18.87
N SER A 38 12.83 12.81 18.66
CA SER A 38 14.12 12.90 19.36
C SER A 38 14.91 14.16 18.98
N SER A 39 14.85 14.58 17.71
CA SER A 39 15.52 15.80 17.23
C SER A 39 14.87 17.07 17.78
N ILE A 40 13.53 17.14 17.85
CA ILE A 40 12.80 18.28 18.44
C ILE A 40 13.09 18.41 19.94
N LYS A 41 13.16 17.27 20.66
CA LYS A 41 13.46 17.26 22.10
C LYS A 41 14.92 17.61 22.44
N GLN A 42 15.84 17.46 21.47
CA GLN A 42 17.23 17.93 21.58
C GLN A 42 17.38 19.41 21.24
N GLY A 43 16.62 19.93 20.26
CA GLY A 43 16.61 21.36 19.90
C GLY A 43 15.97 22.27 20.96
N GLY A 44 15.00 21.75 21.73
CA GLY A 44 14.34 22.49 22.82
C GLY A 44 15.05 22.46 24.18
N ARG A 45 16.27 21.90 24.28
CA ARG A 45 17.03 21.81 25.55
C ARG A 45 18.35 22.58 25.55
N VAL A 46 18.63 23.39 24.53
CA VAL A 46 19.87 24.16 24.44
C VAL A 46 19.53 25.63 24.24
N ASN A 47 19.45 26.35 25.37
CA ASN A 47 19.72 27.79 25.57
C ASN A 47 18.74 28.45 26.54
N ASP A 48 18.79 28.04 27.81
CA ASP A 48 18.38 28.87 28.94
C ASP A 48 19.49 28.77 30.00
N SER A 49 20.67 29.27 29.69
CA SER A 49 21.74 29.53 30.67
C SER A 49 22.89 30.33 30.03
N MET A 50 23.07 31.54 30.56
CA MET A 50 24.32 32.33 30.58
C MET A 50 24.88 32.84 29.24
N SER A 51 24.77 34.15 29.02
CA SER A 51 25.93 35.05 29.21
C SER A 51 25.51 36.51 29.08
N ASP A 52 25.27 37.12 30.24
CA ASP A 52 25.43 38.55 30.49
C ASP A 52 26.93 38.86 30.43
N LEU A 53 27.37 39.64 29.42
CA LEU A 53 28.53 40.53 29.52
C LEU A 53 28.55 41.48 28.32
N GLY A 54 28.60 42.78 28.59
CA GLY A 54 28.42 43.84 27.61
C GLY A 54 29.63 44.28 26.78
N ILE A 55 29.38 45.41 26.10
CA ILE A 55 30.25 46.39 25.40
C ILE A 55 30.66 46.04 23.92
N PRO A 56 30.90 47.03 23.01
CA PRO A 56 29.97 47.74 22.11
C PRO A 56 30.39 47.66 20.61
N PRO A 57 29.74 48.36 19.63
CA PRO A 57 29.97 48.15 18.20
C PRO A 57 31.06 49.09 17.60
N ASN A 58 31.57 48.67 16.44
CA ASN A 58 32.47 49.33 15.47
C ASN A 58 33.93 48.85 15.51
N PHE A 59 34.39 48.24 14.42
CA PHE A 59 35.63 48.63 13.72
C PHE A 59 35.62 48.08 12.27
N HIS A 60 35.80 49.00 11.33
CA HIS A 60 36.03 48.80 9.89
C HIS A 60 37.39 48.14 9.63
N ASP A 61 37.49 47.34 8.56
CA ASP A 61 38.52 47.40 7.50
C ASP A 61 38.48 46.11 6.64
N GLN A 62 38.02 46.21 5.38
CA GLN A 62 38.83 46.32 4.15
C GLN A 62 39.68 45.08 3.83
N LEU A 63 39.28 44.38 2.76
CA LEU A 63 40.19 43.65 1.87
C LEU A 63 39.52 43.48 0.50
N GLU A 64 39.94 44.31 -0.45
CA GLU A 64 39.57 44.26 -1.86
C GLU A 64 40.27 43.10 -2.59
N LEU A 65 39.58 42.47 -3.54
CA LEU A 65 40.21 41.91 -4.74
C LEU A 65 39.20 41.95 -5.90
N GLY A 66 39.45 42.85 -6.87
CA GLY A 66 38.51 43.20 -7.91
C GLY A 66 38.51 42.30 -9.14
N THR A 67 37.49 42.45 -10.00
CA THR A 67 37.55 42.34 -11.47
C THR A 67 36.30 42.98 -12.12
N ILE A 68 36.52 44.13 -12.79
CA ILE A 68 35.91 44.73 -14.01
C ILE A 68 34.36 44.85 -14.16
N PRO A 69 33.82 46.03 -14.55
CA PRO A 69 32.39 46.30 -14.70
C PRO A 69 31.83 46.00 -16.10
N ASN A 70 30.56 45.60 -16.20
CA ASN A 70 29.72 45.97 -17.34
C ASN A 70 28.24 46.05 -16.91
N PRO A 71 27.44 46.99 -17.48
CA PRO A 71 26.21 47.49 -16.90
C PRO A 71 24.95 46.82 -17.45
N GLU A 72 23.81 47.19 -16.84
CA GLU A 72 22.42 47.00 -17.30
C GLU A 72 21.81 45.59 -17.16
N PHE A 73 21.21 45.35 -16.00
CA PHE A 73 19.84 44.84 -15.97
C PHE A 73 19.11 45.42 -14.75
N GLU A 74 18.22 46.38 -15.01
CA GLU A 74 17.25 46.86 -14.03
C GLU A 74 16.42 45.67 -13.52
N SER A 75 16.48 45.41 -12.22
CA SER A 75 15.46 44.62 -11.54
C SER A 75 15.08 45.36 -10.27
N SER A 76 14.04 46.18 -10.43
CA SER A 76 13.03 46.55 -9.45
C SER A 76 13.29 46.10 -8.00
N LYS A 77 13.40 47.10 -7.11
CA LYS A 77 13.04 47.00 -5.69
C LYS A 77 11.77 46.14 -5.54
N SER A 78 11.91 44.95 -4.97
CA SER A 78 10.79 44.30 -4.29
C SER A 78 10.96 44.54 -2.81
N ASP A 79 10.01 45.28 -2.26
CA ASP A 79 9.83 45.51 -0.85
C ASP A 79 9.83 44.17 -0.11
N ILE A 80 10.79 44.00 0.80
CA ILE A 80 10.77 42.92 1.79
C ILE A 80 9.62 43.23 2.73
N PHE A 81 8.46 42.63 2.45
CA PHE A 81 7.35 42.54 3.39
C PHE A 81 7.79 41.61 4.53
N ASP A 82 8.10 42.22 5.67
CA ASP A 82 8.35 41.57 6.95
C ASP A 82 7.07 40.82 7.38
N PHE A 83 6.98 39.53 7.02
CA PHE A 83 5.98 38.64 7.59
C PHE A 83 6.52 38.22 8.95
N GLY A 84 5.92 38.79 10.00
CA GLY A 84 6.25 38.49 11.40
C GLY A 84 6.48 36.98 11.60
N TYR A 85 7.73 36.64 11.91
CA TYR A 85 8.14 35.29 12.23
C TYR A 85 7.65 34.98 13.64
N ASP A 86 6.48 34.36 13.74
CA ASP A 86 5.89 33.95 15.02
C ASP A 86 6.31 32.51 15.35
N PRO A 87 7.28 32.30 16.27
CA PRO A 87 7.79 30.98 16.61
C PRO A 87 6.76 30.09 17.32
N GLU A 88 5.71 30.65 17.93
CA GLU A 88 4.67 29.88 18.63
C GLU A 88 3.76 29.13 17.64
N HIS A 89 3.43 29.77 16.51
CA HIS A 89 2.54 29.18 15.50
C HIS A 89 3.19 28.02 14.73
N VAL A 90 4.53 28.02 14.60
CA VAL A 90 5.31 26.95 13.96
C VAL A 90 5.42 25.72 14.87
N LEU A 91 5.65 25.95 16.18
CA LEU A 91 5.81 24.88 17.16
C LEU A 91 4.52 24.07 17.38
N ASP A 92 3.37 24.74 17.39
CA ASP A 92 2.05 24.11 17.50
C ASP A 92 1.70 23.29 16.24
N THR A 93 2.11 23.77 15.05
CA THR A 93 1.92 23.06 13.79
C THR A 93 2.78 21.79 13.70
N ASP A 94 4.01 21.82 14.23
CA ASP A 94 4.93 20.68 14.23
C ASP A 94 4.53 19.59 15.23
N ASP A 95 4.02 19.95 16.42
CA ASP A 95 3.48 18.98 17.38
C ASP A 95 2.21 18.30 16.82
N LEU A 96 1.31 19.09 16.23
CA LEU A 96 0.11 18.58 15.56
C LEU A 96 0.48 17.61 14.44
N LYS A 97 1.49 17.95 13.63
CA LYS A 97 1.99 17.10 12.53
C LYS A 97 2.58 15.79 13.03
N PHE A 98 3.34 15.82 14.12
CA PHE A 98 3.88 14.61 14.75
C PHE A 98 2.77 13.71 15.29
N LYS A 99 1.79 14.29 15.98
CA LYS A 99 0.64 13.57 16.54
C LYS A 99 -0.21 12.94 15.44
N SER A 100 -0.41 13.66 14.33
CA SER A 100 -1.05 13.16 13.11
C SER A 100 -0.29 11.98 12.48
N ILE A 101 1.04 12.02 12.38
CA ILE A 101 1.84 10.90 11.85
C ILE A 101 1.70 9.67 12.74
N LYS A 102 1.77 9.83 14.06
CA LYS A 102 1.60 8.71 15.01
C LYS A 102 0.19 8.11 14.91
N PHE A 103 -0.83 8.95 14.77
CA PHE A 103 -2.20 8.51 14.56
C PHE A 103 -2.37 7.76 13.23
N LEU A 104 -1.75 8.25 12.14
CA LEU A 104 -1.76 7.59 10.84
C LEU A 104 -1.10 6.20 10.91
N GLY A 105 0.04 6.07 11.59
CA GLY A 105 0.69 4.77 11.80
C GLY A 105 -0.18 3.78 12.57
N LEU A 106 -0.84 4.22 13.64
CA LEU A 106 -1.79 3.39 14.39
C LEU A 106 -2.98 2.98 13.52
N LEU A 107 -3.46 3.89 12.66
CA LEU A 107 -4.57 3.61 11.77
C LEU A 107 -4.20 2.57 10.70
N VAL A 108 -3.02 2.70 10.10
CA VAL A 108 -2.50 1.71 9.14
C VAL A 108 -2.37 0.35 9.79
N LEU A 109 -1.86 0.29 11.03
CA LEU A 109 -1.78 -0.94 11.80
C LEU A 109 -3.17 -1.56 12.05
N GLY A 110 -4.14 -0.73 12.45
CA GLY A 110 -5.52 -1.15 12.66
C GLY A 110 -6.18 -1.67 11.37
N TYR A 111 -5.95 -0.99 10.25
CA TYR A 111 -6.42 -1.41 8.93
C TYR A 111 -5.84 -2.78 8.55
N LEU A 112 -4.52 -2.94 8.66
CA LEU A 112 -3.83 -4.17 8.31
C LEU A 112 -4.31 -5.33 9.19
N PHE A 113 -4.45 -5.13 10.50
CA PHE A 113 -4.98 -6.15 11.39
C PHE A 113 -6.44 -6.51 11.04
N PHE A 114 -7.28 -5.51 10.81
CA PHE A 114 -8.70 -5.71 10.49
C PHE A 114 -8.90 -6.50 9.19
N VAL A 115 -8.22 -6.10 8.11
CA VAL A 115 -8.32 -6.76 6.79
C VAL A 115 -7.77 -8.18 6.82
N GLN A 116 -6.66 -8.41 7.54
CA GLN A 116 -6.09 -9.75 7.69
C GLN A 116 -7.00 -10.66 8.50
N VAL A 117 -7.47 -10.23 9.68
CA VAL A 117 -8.36 -11.04 10.53
C VAL A 117 -9.67 -11.35 9.82
N LEU A 118 -10.28 -10.36 9.15
CA LEU A 118 -11.51 -10.55 8.39
C LEU A 118 -11.31 -11.53 7.22
N GLY A 119 -10.19 -11.42 6.50
CA GLY A 119 -9.84 -12.35 5.42
C GLY A 119 -9.63 -13.77 5.91
N VAL A 120 -8.81 -13.96 6.96
CA VAL A 120 -8.54 -15.28 7.56
C VAL A 120 -9.81 -15.91 8.08
N ALA A 121 -10.64 -15.15 8.81
CA ALA A 121 -11.93 -15.63 9.31
C ALA A 121 -12.85 -16.05 8.16
N SER A 122 -12.93 -15.26 7.09
CA SER A 122 -13.80 -15.55 5.94
C SER A 122 -13.37 -16.83 5.22
N VAL A 123 -12.08 -17.01 4.92
CA VAL A 123 -11.56 -18.23 4.29
C VAL A 123 -11.71 -19.43 5.22
N PHE A 124 -11.41 -19.26 6.51
CA PHE A 124 -11.54 -20.34 7.48
C PHE A 124 -12.99 -20.84 7.61
N VAL A 125 -13.97 -19.92 7.68
CA VAL A 125 -15.39 -20.27 7.69
C VAL A 125 -15.77 -20.98 6.39
N TYR A 126 -15.36 -20.45 5.24
CA TYR A 126 -15.63 -21.06 3.93
C TYR A 126 -15.12 -22.50 3.84
N MET A 127 -13.88 -22.74 4.26
CA MET A 127 -13.26 -24.07 4.24
C MET A 127 -13.89 -25.04 5.23
N ASN A 128 -14.61 -24.56 6.25
CA ASN A 128 -15.36 -25.41 7.17
C ASN A 128 -16.78 -25.70 6.71
N VAL A 129 -17.42 -24.76 6.02
CA VAL A 129 -18.78 -24.91 5.49
C VAL A 129 -18.79 -25.79 4.24
N ILE A 130 -17.78 -25.68 3.38
CA ILE A 130 -17.76 -26.39 2.09
C ILE A 130 -16.87 -27.62 2.16
N SER A 131 -17.53 -28.78 2.27
CA SER A 131 -16.89 -30.09 2.33
C SER A 131 -15.98 -30.37 1.14
N SER A 132 -16.30 -29.88 -0.06
CA SER A 132 -15.47 -30.03 -1.27
C SER A 132 -14.07 -29.44 -1.07
N ALA A 133 -13.99 -28.18 -0.67
CA ALA A 133 -12.73 -27.48 -0.43
C ALA A 133 -11.98 -28.05 0.79
N LYS A 134 -12.72 -28.45 1.84
CA LYS A 134 -12.14 -29.13 3.01
C LYS A 134 -11.49 -30.46 2.67
N ASN A 135 -12.13 -31.25 1.80
CA ASN A 135 -11.64 -32.56 1.39
C ASN A 135 -10.34 -32.46 0.60
N VAL A 136 -10.21 -31.43 -0.25
CA VAL A 136 -8.96 -31.13 -0.97
C VAL A 136 -7.80 -30.92 0.00
N LEU A 137 -8.00 -30.15 1.08
CA LEU A 137 -6.96 -29.93 2.09
C LEU A 137 -6.64 -31.19 2.89
N LYS A 138 -7.67 -31.96 3.27
CA LYS A 138 -7.50 -33.23 3.99
C LYS A 138 -6.69 -34.23 3.19
N GLN A 139 -6.94 -34.35 1.88
CA GLN A 139 -6.17 -35.21 0.99
C GLN A 139 -4.70 -34.79 0.89
N LYS A 140 -4.42 -33.49 0.98
CA LYS A 140 -3.05 -32.94 0.96
C LYS A 140 -2.40 -32.88 2.36
N GLY A 141 -3.11 -33.27 3.43
CA GLY A 141 -2.59 -33.26 4.80
C GLY A 141 -2.37 -31.86 5.39
N ILE A 142 -3.00 -30.82 4.83
CA ILE A 142 -2.81 -29.43 5.26
C ILE A 142 -3.90 -29.04 6.26
N GLU A 143 -3.50 -28.42 7.37
CA GLU A 143 -4.44 -27.90 8.36
C GLU A 143 -5.21 -26.69 7.80
N THR A 144 -6.53 -26.68 8.00
CA THR A 144 -7.43 -25.65 7.46
C THR A 144 -7.11 -24.24 7.97
N PHE A 145 -6.70 -24.11 9.23
CA PHE A 145 -6.32 -22.83 9.80
C PHE A 145 -5.02 -22.30 9.17
N THR A 146 -3.99 -23.14 9.10
CA THR A 146 -2.69 -22.80 8.51
C THR A 146 -2.82 -22.43 7.03
N PHE A 147 -3.66 -23.15 6.27
CA PHE A 147 -4.01 -22.78 4.91
C PHE A 147 -4.63 -21.38 4.83
N SER A 148 -5.66 -21.12 5.62
CA SER A 148 -6.40 -19.86 5.59
C SER A 148 -5.51 -18.67 5.95
N LEU A 149 -4.67 -18.84 6.97
CA LEU A 149 -3.70 -17.84 7.40
C LEU A 149 -2.64 -17.57 6.31
N PHE A 150 -2.01 -18.61 5.79
CA PHE A 150 -0.96 -18.50 4.79
C PHE A 150 -1.48 -17.83 3.51
N THR A 151 -2.60 -18.33 2.99
CA THR A 151 -3.20 -17.80 1.75
C THR A 151 -3.52 -16.34 1.92
N ILE A 152 -4.23 -15.94 2.98
CA ILE A 152 -4.64 -14.55 3.15
C ILE A 152 -3.45 -13.60 3.33
N VAL A 153 -2.42 -14.00 4.07
CA VAL A 153 -1.20 -13.20 4.22
C VAL A 153 -0.45 -13.07 2.90
N SER A 154 -0.30 -14.17 2.16
CA SER A 154 0.34 -14.19 0.83
C SER A 154 -0.41 -13.34 -0.18
N THR A 155 -1.73 -13.50 -0.26
CA THR A 155 -2.62 -12.76 -1.15
C THR A 155 -2.56 -11.26 -0.83
N PHE A 156 -2.60 -10.89 0.45
CA PHE A 156 -2.51 -9.49 0.89
C PHE A 156 -1.12 -8.88 0.59
N ALA A 157 -0.05 -9.62 0.85
CA ALA A 157 1.31 -9.20 0.57
C ALA A 157 1.70 -9.29 -0.92
N SER A 158 0.77 -9.72 -1.80
CA SER A 158 1.01 -9.94 -3.22
C SER A 158 2.17 -10.91 -3.52
N CYS A 159 2.37 -11.93 -2.70
CA CYS A 159 3.47 -12.89 -2.86
C CYS A 159 3.17 -14.02 -3.86
N GLY A 160 1.89 -14.37 -4.06
CA GLY A 160 1.49 -15.40 -5.02
C GLY A 160 1.71 -16.83 -4.62
N PHE A 161 2.16 -17.03 -3.39
CA PHE A 161 2.33 -18.36 -2.84
C PHE A 161 1.01 -18.87 -2.30
N VAL A 162 0.74 -20.13 -2.61
CA VAL A 162 -0.37 -20.89 -2.05
C VAL A 162 0.24 -22.21 -1.59
N PRO A 163 -0.17 -22.76 -0.44
CA PRO A 163 0.48 -23.94 0.14
C PRO A 163 0.12 -25.23 -0.62
N THR A 164 -0.44 -25.11 -1.83
CA THR A 164 -0.74 -26.19 -2.76
C THR A 164 0.22 -26.11 -3.94
N ASN A 165 0.80 -27.26 -4.33
CA ASN A 165 1.75 -27.32 -5.46
C ASN A 165 1.17 -26.82 -6.78
N GLU A 166 -0.14 -26.98 -6.98
CA GLU A 166 -0.85 -26.52 -8.19
C GLU A 166 -1.45 -25.12 -8.02
N ASN A 167 -1.02 -24.34 -7.03
CA ASN A 167 -1.59 -23.02 -6.73
C ASN A 167 -3.13 -23.08 -6.54
N MET A 168 -3.87 -22.05 -6.94
CA MET A 168 -5.33 -21.99 -6.88
C MET A 168 -6.04 -22.86 -7.92
N MET A 169 -5.32 -23.55 -8.80
CA MET A 169 -5.93 -24.45 -9.79
C MET A 169 -6.76 -25.56 -9.13
N VAL A 170 -6.35 -26.04 -7.95
CA VAL A 170 -7.09 -27.07 -7.20
C VAL A 170 -8.46 -26.57 -6.73
N PHE A 171 -8.59 -25.26 -6.55
CA PHE A 171 -9.81 -24.60 -6.11
C PHE A 171 -10.58 -23.93 -7.23
N ARG A 172 -10.24 -24.19 -8.51
CA ARG A 172 -10.92 -23.57 -9.67
C ARG A 172 -12.43 -23.78 -9.70
N LYS A 173 -12.93 -24.91 -9.18
CA LYS A 173 -14.38 -25.21 -9.07
C LYS A 173 -15.03 -24.56 -7.85
N ASN A 174 -14.23 -24.11 -6.87
CA ASN A 174 -14.71 -23.49 -5.64
C ASN A 174 -14.77 -21.97 -5.80
N SER A 175 -15.69 -21.48 -6.63
CA SER A 175 -15.83 -20.05 -6.98
C SER A 175 -15.97 -19.14 -5.75
N GLY A 176 -16.56 -19.63 -4.66
CA GLY A 176 -16.69 -18.84 -3.45
C GLY A 176 -15.36 -18.54 -2.76
N LEU A 177 -14.37 -19.43 -2.81
CA LEU A 177 -13.03 -19.15 -2.29
C LEU A 177 -12.37 -18.04 -3.11
N LEU A 178 -12.43 -18.17 -4.45
CA LEU A 178 -11.88 -17.18 -5.37
C LEU A 178 -12.52 -15.80 -5.14
N LEU A 179 -13.84 -15.76 -4.96
CA LEU A 179 -14.58 -14.52 -4.71
C LEU A 179 -14.16 -13.86 -3.39
N LEU A 180 -13.86 -14.63 -2.34
CA LEU A 180 -13.36 -14.10 -1.07
C LEU A 180 -11.95 -13.52 -1.17
N LEU A 181 -11.12 -14.05 -2.07
CA LEU A 181 -9.73 -13.60 -2.25
C LEU A 181 -9.64 -12.32 -3.11
N ILE A 182 -10.55 -12.12 -4.07
CA ILE A 182 -10.60 -10.91 -4.92
C ILE A 182 -10.53 -9.59 -4.13
N PRO A 183 -11.41 -9.33 -3.13
CA PRO A 183 -11.32 -8.09 -2.36
C PRO A 183 -10.01 -8.01 -1.57
N GLN A 184 -9.46 -9.14 -1.12
CA GLN A 184 -8.20 -9.16 -0.38
C GLN A 184 -7.01 -8.75 -1.26
N ILE A 185 -6.98 -9.21 -2.51
CA ILE A 185 -5.96 -8.82 -3.50
C ILE A 185 -6.01 -7.30 -3.73
N LEU A 186 -7.21 -6.77 -3.96
CA LEU A 186 -7.40 -5.35 -4.23
C LEU A 186 -7.00 -4.49 -3.03
N LEU A 187 -7.41 -4.89 -1.81
CA LEU A 187 -7.12 -4.16 -0.59
C LEU A 187 -5.64 -4.25 -0.16
N GLY A 188 -4.96 -5.36 -0.45
CA GLY A 188 -3.56 -5.56 -0.09
C GLY A 188 -2.57 -4.68 -0.85
N ASN A 189 -2.93 -4.26 -2.07
CA ASN A 189 -2.01 -3.53 -2.95
C ASN A 189 -2.68 -2.38 -3.69
N THR A 190 -3.40 -2.66 -4.78
CA THR A 190 -3.82 -1.62 -5.73
C THR A 190 -4.76 -0.58 -5.12
N LEU A 191 -5.73 -1.01 -4.30
CA LEU A 191 -6.69 -0.12 -3.64
C LEU A 191 -6.26 0.29 -2.24
N TYR A 192 -5.08 -0.12 -1.77
CA TYR A 192 -4.60 0.22 -0.43
C TYR A 192 -4.59 1.73 -0.16
N PRO A 193 -4.02 2.61 -1.02
CA PRO A 193 -4.05 4.06 -0.80
C PRO A 193 -5.47 4.64 -0.68
N SER A 194 -6.40 4.12 -1.49
CA SER A 194 -7.78 4.59 -1.54
C SER A 194 -8.61 4.08 -0.35
N ALA A 195 -8.40 2.82 0.04
CA ALA A 195 -9.02 2.24 1.23
C ALA A 195 -8.54 2.93 2.50
N LEU A 196 -7.23 3.21 2.62
CA LEU A 196 -6.67 3.94 3.75
C LEU A 196 -7.29 5.34 3.87
N ARG A 197 -7.42 6.08 2.75
CA ARG A 197 -8.06 7.40 2.75
C ARG A 197 -9.53 7.33 3.14
N PHE A 198 -10.26 6.32 2.66
CA PHE A 198 -11.65 6.09 3.06
C PHE A 198 -11.77 5.81 4.56
N SER A 199 -10.89 4.99 5.13
CA SER A 199 -10.84 4.73 6.58
C SER A 199 -10.61 6.02 7.38
N ILE A 200 -9.71 6.89 6.94
CA ILE A 200 -9.45 8.19 7.60
C ILE A 200 -10.68 9.09 7.53
N TRP A 201 -11.33 9.18 6.36
CA TRP A 201 -12.55 9.96 6.20
C TRP A 201 -13.68 9.44 7.10
N ALA A 202 -13.89 8.13 7.16
CA ALA A 202 -14.89 7.52 8.01
C ALA A 202 -14.64 7.87 9.48
N ILE A 203 -13.40 7.71 9.95
CA ILE A 203 -13.02 8.01 11.34
C ILE A 203 -13.11 9.51 11.64
N GLY A 204 -12.80 10.38 10.68
CA GLY A 204 -12.97 11.83 10.81
C GLY A 204 -14.43 12.22 10.99
N LYS A 205 -15.35 11.51 10.30
CA LYS A 205 -16.79 11.70 10.46
C LYS A 205 -17.28 11.24 11.83
N PHE A 206 -16.75 10.14 12.37
CA PHE A 206 -17.17 9.61 13.67
C PHE A 206 -16.52 10.30 14.88
N THR A 207 -15.24 10.66 14.79
CA THR A 207 -14.45 11.07 15.97
C THR A 207 -14.28 12.59 16.06
N LYS A 208 -14.57 13.36 14.99
CA LYS A 208 -14.41 14.83 14.92
C LYS A 208 -13.10 15.36 15.54
N LYS A 209 -11.99 14.61 15.41
CA LYS A 209 -10.67 15.02 15.93
C LYS A 209 -10.00 16.00 14.97
N ALA A 210 -9.41 17.06 15.52
CA ALA A 210 -8.63 18.05 14.76
C ALA A 210 -7.51 17.39 13.93
N GLU A 211 -6.88 16.34 14.47
CA GLU A 211 -5.82 15.55 13.82
C GLU A 211 -6.29 14.91 12.50
N THR A 212 -7.53 14.43 12.44
CA THR A 212 -8.09 13.79 11.23
C THR A 212 -8.43 14.83 10.16
N SER A 213 -8.97 15.99 10.56
CA SER A 213 -9.24 17.11 9.65
C SER A 213 -7.95 17.70 9.09
N TYR A 214 -6.89 17.80 9.89
CA TYR A 214 -5.57 18.23 9.44
C TYR A 214 -4.95 17.24 8.43
N LEU A 215 -5.05 15.94 8.69
CA LEU A 215 -4.60 14.89 7.74
C LEU A 215 -5.35 14.94 6.40
N LEU A 216 -6.66 15.17 6.43
CA LEU A 216 -7.48 15.19 5.21
C LEU A 216 -7.19 16.42 4.34
N ASN A 217 -6.94 17.57 4.97
CA ASN A 217 -6.73 18.86 4.30
C ASN A 217 -5.27 19.09 3.85
N ASN A 218 -4.28 18.60 4.61
CA ASN A 218 -2.85 18.82 4.32
C ASN A 218 -2.16 17.59 3.70
N THR A 219 -2.80 16.98 2.68
CA THR A 219 -2.29 15.76 2.02
C THR A 219 -0.89 15.96 1.39
N LYS A 220 -0.52 17.17 0.94
CA LYS A 220 0.76 17.44 0.26
C LYS A 220 1.96 17.60 1.20
N GLU A 221 1.74 17.95 2.47
CA GLU A 221 2.82 18.21 3.42
C GLU A 221 3.28 16.97 4.20
N ILE A 222 2.43 15.95 4.26
CA ILE A 222 2.73 14.68 4.89
C ILE A 222 3.36 13.82 3.81
N ARG A 223 4.70 13.82 3.76
CA ARG A 223 5.55 13.09 2.80
C ARG A 223 5.47 11.56 3.00
N PHE A 224 4.27 10.99 2.91
CA PHE A 224 4.00 9.56 2.97
C PHE A 224 3.61 9.09 1.57
N HIS A 225 4.38 8.12 1.05
CA HIS A 225 4.33 7.68 -0.35
C HIS A 225 2.95 7.14 -0.76
N HIS A 226 2.22 6.51 0.17
CA HIS A 226 0.88 5.96 -0.08
C HIS A 226 -0.27 6.95 0.20
N PHE A 227 0.02 8.21 0.53
CA PHE A 227 -1.01 9.22 0.82
C PHE A 227 -1.38 10.02 -0.44
N LEU A 228 -2.14 9.40 -1.35
CA LEU A 228 -2.58 10.06 -2.58
C LEU A 228 -3.65 11.12 -2.29
N SER A 229 -3.56 12.27 -2.98
CA SER A 229 -4.59 13.35 -2.98
C SER A 229 -5.97 12.84 -3.42
N HIS A 230 -7.06 13.46 -2.96
CA HIS A 230 -8.45 13.02 -3.18
C HIS A 230 -8.74 12.71 -4.65
N LYS A 231 -8.29 13.59 -5.54
CA LYS A 231 -8.47 13.44 -6.99
C LYS A 231 -7.67 12.26 -7.54
N HIS A 232 -6.42 12.08 -7.08
CA HIS A 232 -5.55 10.99 -7.51
C HIS A 232 -6.01 9.62 -7.00
N SER A 233 -6.47 9.54 -5.74
CA SER A 233 -7.01 8.30 -5.17
C SER A 233 -8.30 7.85 -5.87
N SER A 234 -9.21 8.78 -6.17
CA SER A 234 -10.43 8.47 -6.93
C SER A 234 -10.11 8.09 -8.38
N PHE A 235 -9.21 8.83 -9.04
CA PHE A 235 -8.78 8.49 -10.41
C PHE A 235 -8.10 7.12 -10.46
N LEU A 236 -7.31 6.76 -9.44
CA LEU A 236 -6.70 5.43 -9.32
C LEU A 236 -7.76 4.33 -9.25
N VAL A 237 -8.82 4.51 -8.45
CA VAL A 237 -9.93 3.54 -8.40
C VAL A 237 -10.53 3.36 -9.80
N VAL A 238 -10.86 4.47 -10.47
CA VAL A 238 -11.48 4.45 -11.80
C VAL A 238 -10.57 3.75 -12.82
N THR A 239 -9.28 4.11 -12.89
CA THR A 239 -8.37 3.49 -13.86
C THR A 239 -8.18 2.01 -13.60
N VAL A 240 -8.04 1.60 -12.34
CA VAL A 240 -7.92 0.18 -11.96
C VAL A 240 -9.14 -0.61 -12.38
N PHE A 241 -10.35 -0.12 -12.12
CA PHE A 241 -11.58 -0.77 -12.57
C PHE A 241 -11.68 -0.84 -14.09
N VAL A 242 -11.34 0.23 -14.80
CA VAL A 242 -11.36 0.25 -16.27
C VAL A 242 -10.41 -0.81 -16.84
N PHE A 243 -9.17 -0.88 -16.34
CA PHE A 243 -8.21 -1.90 -16.78
C PHE A 243 -8.68 -3.31 -16.46
N ILE A 244 -9.23 -3.56 -15.26
CA ILE A 244 -9.77 -4.88 -14.89
C ILE A 244 -10.91 -5.27 -15.84
N ILE A 245 -11.83 -4.35 -16.16
CA ILE A 245 -12.96 -4.64 -17.06
C ILE A 245 -12.47 -4.95 -18.47
N ILE A 246 -11.57 -4.12 -19.02
CA ILE A 246 -11.01 -4.33 -20.37
C ILE A 246 -10.30 -5.68 -20.43
N GLN A 247 -9.44 -5.96 -19.44
CA GLN A 247 -8.68 -7.20 -19.38
C GLN A 247 -9.60 -8.41 -19.22
N PHE A 248 -10.64 -8.31 -18.39
CA PHE A 248 -11.62 -9.35 -18.18
C PHE A 248 -12.39 -9.67 -19.47
N ILE A 249 -12.81 -8.66 -20.23
CA ILE A 249 -13.51 -8.85 -21.52
C ILE A 249 -12.59 -9.55 -22.52
N LEU A 250 -11.34 -9.09 -22.65
CA LEU A 250 -10.38 -9.68 -23.58
C LEU A 250 -10.03 -11.12 -23.19
N PHE A 251 -9.74 -11.38 -21.91
CA PHE A 251 -9.43 -12.71 -21.40
C PHE A 251 -10.63 -13.66 -21.56
N SER A 252 -11.83 -13.20 -21.24
CA SER A 252 -13.05 -13.99 -21.44
C SER A 252 -13.26 -14.30 -22.91
N SER A 253 -13.10 -13.33 -23.82
CA SER A 253 -13.28 -13.55 -25.26
C SER A 253 -12.32 -14.61 -25.82
N LEU A 254 -11.07 -14.62 -25.36
CA LEU A 254 -10.03 -15.53 -25.84
C LEU A 254 -10.14 -16.94 -25.22
N GLU A 255 -10.53 -17.04 -23.95
CA GLU A 255 -10.46 -18.29 -23.18
C GLU A 255 -11.83 -18.93 -22.89
N TRP A 256 -12.96 -18.33 -23.30
CA TRP A 256 -14.29 -18.86 -22.94
C TRP A 256 -14.52 -20.32 -23.38
N SER A 257 -13.96 -20.66 -24.54
CA SER A 257 -14.12 -21.95 -25.22
C SER A 257 -12.85 -22.82 -25.17
N SER A 258 -11.82 -22.40 -24.45
CA SER A 258 -10.53 -23.09 -24.39
C SER A 258 -10.48 -24.15 -23.27
N ASP A 259 -9.52 -25.07 -23.38
CA ASP A 259 -9.27 -26.13 -22.41
C ASP A 259 -9.04 -25.63 -20.96
N PRO A 260 -8.33 -24.51 -20.71
CA PRO A 260 -8.15 -23.94 -19.38
C PRO A 260 -9.42 -23.72 -18.58
N LEU A 261 -10.56 -23.45 -19.23
CA LEU A 261 -11.86 -23.22 -18.58
C LEU A 261 -12.87 -24.33 -18.90
N SER A 262 -12.45 -25.38 -19.59
CA SER A 262 -13.31 -26.53 -19.92
C SER A 262 -13.82 -27.25 -18.66
N GLY A 263 -15.05 -27.75 -18.71
CA GLY A 263 -15.68 -28.50 -17.60
C GLY A 263 -16.17 -27.66 -16.41
N MET A 264 -16.19 -26.33 -16.52
CA MET A 264 -16.72 -25.39 -15.51
C MET A 264 -18.05 -24.78 -15.96
N ASN A 265 -18.94 -24.51 -15.01
CA ASN A 265 -20.21 -23.82 -15.28
C ASN A 265 -19.96 -22.34 -15.63
N ASN A 266 -20.89 -21.68 -16.33
CA ASN A 266 -20.74 -20.29 -16.77
C ASN A 266 -20.44 -19.33 -15.60
N TYR A 267 -21.04 -19.56 -14.44
CA TYR A 267 -20.75 -18.80 -13.22
C TYR A 267 -19.30 -19.00 -12.72
N GLU A 268 -18.83 -20.24 -12.72
CA GLU A 268 -17.47 -20.56 -12.28
C GLU A 268 -16.43 -19.99 -13.26
N LYS A 269 -16.71 -20.06 -14.56
CA LYS A 269 -15.89 -19.41 -15.60
C LYS A 269 -15.79 -17.91 -15.39
N PHE A 270 -16.92 -17.25 -15.12
CA PHE A 270 -16.98 -15.82 -14.87
C PHE A 270 -16.13 -15.42 -13.66
N ILE A 271 -16.33 -16.08 -12.50
CA ILE A 271 -15.55 -15.79 -11.29
C ILE A 271 -14.08 -16.14 -11.47
N GLY A 272 -13.77 -17.25 -12.13
CA GLY A 272 -12.41 -17.66 -12.42
C GLY A 272 -11.68 -16.65 -13.31
N ALA A 273 -12.29 -16.21 -14.41
CA ALA A 273 -11.73 -15.20 -15.29
C ALA A 273 -11.52 -13.85 -14.56
N MET A 274 -12.45 -13.46 -13.68
CA MET A 274 -12.32 -12.25 -12.86
C MET A 274 -11.15 -12.37 -11.88
N PHE A 275 -11.05 -13.49 -11.17
CA PHE A 275 -9.94 -13.79 -10.27
C PHE A 275 -8.59 -13.77 -11.01
N GLN A 276 -8.50 -14.47 -12.14
CA GLN A 276 -7.27 -14.52 -12.94
C GLN A 276 -6.86 -13.11 -13.40
N THR A 277 -7.80 -12.35 -13.94
CA THR A 277 -7.56 -10.98 -14.40
C THR A 277 -7.00 -10.10 -13.28
N ILE A 278 -7.60 -10.14 -12.09
CA ILE A 278 -7.17 -9.32 -10.96
C ILE A 278 -5.80 -9.76 -10.42
N ASN A 279 -5.53 -11.07 -10.37
CA ASN A 279 -4.26 -11.62 -9.87
C ASN A 279 -3.07 -11.37 -10.77
N THR A 280 -3.28 -11.32 -12.09
CA THR A 280 -2.19 -11.08 -13.05
C THR A 280 -1.46 -9.77 -12.81
N ARG A 281 -2.06 -8.85 -12.05
CA ARG A 281 -1.51 -7.54 -11.80
C ARG A 281 -0.38 -7.52 -10.77
N HIS A 282 -0.54 -8.27 -9.68
CA HIS A 282 0.33 -8.12 -8.51
C HIS A 282 0.56 -9.42 -7.75
N THR A 283 -0.47 -10.24 -7.60
CA THR A 283 -0.41 -11.40 -6.69
C THR A 283 0.14 -12.63 -7.39
N GLY A 284 0.00 -12.81 -8.70
CA GLY A 284 0.57 -13.98 -9.39
C GLY A 284 -0.07 -15.33 -9.04
N GLU A 285 -1.20 -15.35 -8.32
CA GLU A 285 -1.99 -16.56 -8.10
C GLU A 285 -2.71 -16.96 -9.39
N THR A 286 -2.65 -18.25 -9.76
CA THR A 286 -3.23 -18.75 -11.01
C THR A 286 -4.24 -19.88 -10.75
N ILE A 287 -5.34 -19.85 -11.51
CA ILE A 287 -6.38 -20.89 -11.51
C ILE A 287 -6.36 -21.76 -12.77
N ALA A 288 -5.56 -21.38 -13.75
CA ALA A 288 -5.37 -22.05 -15.02
C ALA A 288 -3.90 -22.34 -15.26
N ASP A 289 -3.63 -23.44 -15.96
CA ASP A 289 -2.28 -23.83 -16.32
C ASP A 289 -1.77 -22.93 -17.45
N LEU A 290 -0.70 -22.19 -17.16
CA LEU A 290 -0.08 -21.23 -18.07
C LEU A 290 0.37 -21.89 -19.39
N SER A 291 0.67 -23.19 -19.40
CA SER A 291 1.06 -23.88 -20.64
C SER A 291 -0.12 -24.16 -21.58
N THR A 292 -1.35 -24.11 -21.08
CA THR A 292 -2.58 -24.39 -21.85
C THR A 292 -3.33 -23.13 -22.28
N ILE A 293 -2.93 -21.97 -21.75
CA ILE A 293 -3.51 -20.66 -22.06
C ILE A 293 -3.04 -20.20 -23.45
N ALA A 294 -3.92 -19.52 -24.20
CA ALA A 294 -3.57 -19.01 -25.51
C ALA A 294 -2.43 -17.97 -25.43
N ALA A 295 -1.54 -17.98 -26.43
CA ALA A 295 -0.40 -17.06 -26.47
C ALA A 295 -0.82 -15.58 -26.39
N ALA A 296 -1.96 -15.21 -27.00
CA ALA A 296 -2.52 -13.86 -26.92
C ALA A 296 -2.89 -13.45 -25.47
N SER A 297 -3.45 -14.37 -24.69
CA SER A 297 -3.78 -14.16 -23.28
C SER A 297 -2.52 -14.02 -22.43
N LEU A 298 -1.45 -14.79 -22.71
CA LEU A 298 -0.15 -14.65 -22.04
C LEU A 298 0.48 -13.26 -22.29
N VAL A 299 0.45 -12.78 -23.54
CA VAL A 299 0.92 -11.42 -23.88
C VAL A 299 0.14 -10.37 -23.10
N LEU A 300 -1.19 -10.53 -23.03
CA LEU A 300 -2.06 -9.62 -22.27
C LEU A 300 -1.75 -9.64 -20.77
N ILE A 301 -1.46 -10.80 -20.19
CA ILE A 301 -1.00 -10.92 -18.79
C ILE A 301 0.32 -10.16 -18.59
N VAL A 302 1.30 -10.35 -19.46
CA VAL A 302 2.62 -9.68 -19.37
C VAL A 302 2.48 -8.16 -19.49
N VAL A 303 1.67 -7.66 -20.41
CA VAL A 303 1.42 -6.21 -20.56
C VAL A 303 0.79 -5.64 -19.30
N MET A 304 -0.16 -6.34 -18.68
CA MET A 304 -0.85 -5.87 -17.48
C MET A 304 0.03 -5.89 -16.23
N MET A 305 0.96 -6.85 -16.14
CA MET A 305 2.03 -6.86 -15.14
C MET A 305 2.93 -5.62 -15.29
N LEU A 306 3.33 -5.27 -16.52
CA LEU A 306 4.19 -4.11 -16.78
C LEU A 306 3.50 -2.77 -16.49
N VAL A 307 2.22 -2.63 -16.85
CA VAL A 307 1.44 -1.41 -16.58
C VAL A 307 1.26 -1.17 -15.08
N SER A 308 1.38 -2.22 -14.27
CA SER A 308 1.13 -2.16 -12.83
C SER A 308 2.37 -2.02 -11.98
N LEU A 309 3.56 -2.08 -12.59
CA LEU A 309 4.75 -1.54 -11.96
C LEU A 309 4.49 -0.05 -11.75
N PRO A 310 4.47 0.45 -10.51
CA PRO A 310 4.32 1.87 -10.30
C PRO A 310 5.44 2.57 -11.06
N PHE A 311 5.08 3.44 -12.00
CA PHE A 311 6.01 4.43 -12.52
C PHE A 311 6.75 5.00 -11.32
N PRO A 312 8.09 4.85 -11.25
CA PRO A 312 8.83 5.46 -10.16
C PRO A 312 8.55 6.95 -10.26
N TYR A 313 7.77 7.48 -9.32
CA TYR A 313 7.67 8.91 -9.07
C TYR A 313 8.98 9.36 -8.42
N HIS A 314 10.08 9.10 -9.12
CA HIS A 314 11.38 9.67 -8.90
C HIS A 314 11.56 10.69 -10.02
N LYS A 315 10.99 11.88 -9.85
CA LYS A 315 11.48 13.08 -10.52
C LYS A 315 11.15 14.32 -9.67
N ILE A 316 12.21 14.70 -8.94
CA ILE A 316 12.72 16.05 -8.62
C ILE A 316 11.79 16.92 -7.76
#